data_AF-A0A2D5BL24-F1
#
_entry.id   AF-A0A2D5BL24-F1
#
_cell.length_a   1.000
_cell.length_b   1.000
_cell.length_c   1.000
_cell.angle_alpha   90.00
_cell.angle_beta   90.00
_cell.angle_gamma   90.00
#
_symmetry.space_group_name_H-M   'P 1'
#
loop_
_entity.id
_entity.type
_entity.pdbx_description
1 polymer ?
#
loop_
_entity_poly.entity_id
_entity_poly.type
_entity_poly.pdbx_seq_one_letter_code
_entity_poly.pdbx_strand_id
1 'polypeptide(L)'
;MADPDQENHMRTFATAALVFFFAATLPAQGDDDFKRERSGRGNRDELKDGLEGKAPPALQVTGWMNAPGKGHGLSDLKGKVVVLDFWGVW
;
A
#
# COMPACT_ATOMS: atom_id res chain seq x y z
N MET A 1 -24.28 -40.88 27.57
CA MET A 1 -23.01 -41.18 26.89
C MET A 1 -23.19 -40.68 25.46
N ALA A 2 -22.60 -39.54 25.13
CA ALA A 2 -22.76 -38.94 23.80
C ALA A 2 -22.03 -39.81 22.76
N ASP A 3 -22.65 -39.97 21.59
CA ASP A 3 -22.11 -40.74 20.47
C ASP A 3 -20.84 -40.04 19.94
N PRO A 4 -19.67 -40.69 19.95
CA PRO A 4 -18.41 -40.09 19.48
C PRO A 4 -18.44 -39.68 18.00
N ASP A 5 -19.39 -40.19 17.22
CA ASP A 5 -19.57 -39.80 15.81
C ASP A 5 -20.19 -38.40 15.66
N GLN A 6 -21.07 -38.01 16.59
CA GLN A 6 -21.71 -36.70 16.59
C GLN A 6 -20.73 -35.54 16.89
N GLU A 7 -19.73 -35.80 17.73
CA GLU A 7 -18.70 -34.81 18.07
C GLU A 7 -17.73 -34.53 16.90
N ASN A 8 -17.43 -35.55 16.10
CA ASN A 8 -16.53 -35.42 14.94
C ASN A 8 -17.21 -34.67 13.79
N HIS A 9 -18.51 -34.88 13.57
CA HIS A 9 -19.29 -34.13 12.60
C HIS A 9 -19.40 -32.65 13.02
N MET A 10 -19.69 -32.38 14.30
CA MET A 10 -19.80 -31.00 14.81
C MET A 10 -18.48 -30.22 14.73
N ARG A 11 -17.32 -30.88 14.95
CA ARG A 11 -15.99 -30.29 14.78
C ARG A 11 -15.63 -30.05 13.30
N THR A 12 -16.02 -30.96 12.42
CA THR A 12 -15.80 -30.82 10.96
C THR A 12 -16.63 -29.67 10.39
N PHE A 13 -17.88 -29.53 10.81
CA PHE A 13 -18.74 -28.39 10.42
C PHE A 13 -18.24 -27.05 10.98
N ALA A 14 -17.78 -27.01 12.24
CA ALA A 14 -17.26 -25.78 12.84
C ALA A 14 -15.96 -25.29 12.16
N THR A 15 -15.11 -26.20 11.69
CA THR A 15 -13.85 -25.85 11.02
C THR A 15 -14.08 -25.35 9.58
N ALA A 16 -15.06 -25.92 8.87
CA ALA A 16 -15.43 -25.46 7.53
C ALA A 16 -16.02 -24.03 7.53
N ALA A 17 -16.77 -23.67 8.57
CA ALA A 17 -17.35 -22.34 8.72
C ALA A 17 -16.30 -21.25 9.03
N LEU A 18 -15.23 -21.59 9.76
CA LEU A 18 -14.17 -20.64 10.10
C LEU A 18 -13.27 -20.29 8.90
N VAL A 19 -13.06 -21.23 7.98
CA VAL A 19 -12.29 -20.99 6.74
C VAL A 19 -13.07 -20.13 5.74
N PHE A 20 -14.41 -20.20 5.73
CA PHE A 20 -15.23 -19.38 4.84
C PHE A 20 -15.38 -17.92 5.30
N PHE A 21 -15.24 -17.62 6.60
CA PHE A 21 -15.41 -16.24 7.09
C PHE A 21 -14.22 -15.32 6.81
N PHE A 22 -13.05 -15.86 6.47
CA PHE A 22 -11.85 -15.06 6.17
C PHE A 22 -11.60 -14.79 4.68
N ALA A 23 -12.42 -15.37 3.79
CA ALA A 23 -12.12 -15.38 2.36
C ALA A 23 -12.61 -14.14 1.56
N ALA A 24 -13.30 -13.17 2.17
CA ALA A 24 -14.06 -12.18 1.39
C ALA A 24 -13.83 -10.70 1.74
N THR A 25 -12.65 -10.31 2.22
CA THR A 25 -12.26 -8.88 2.23
C THR A 25 -11.12 -8.62 1.26
N LEU A 26 -11.31 -8.96 -0.01
CA LEU A 26 -10.59 -8.23 -1.06
C LEU A 26 -11.26 -6.85 -1.12
N PRO A 27 -10.56 -5.75 -0.80
CA PRO A 27 -11.13 -4.43 -1.05
C PRO A 27 -11.44 -4.37 -2.55
N ALA A 28 -12.68 -4.05 -2.90
CA ALA A 28 -13.01 -3.68 -4.26
C ALA A 28 -12.06 -2.53 -4.63
N GLN A 29 -11.22 -2.72 -5.64
CA GLN A 29 -10.49 -1.61 -6.24
C GLN A 29 -11.57 -0.67 -6.79
N GLY A 30 -11.83 0.43 -6.08
CA GLY A 30 -12.69 1.48 -6.58
C GLY A 30 -12.16 2.00 -7.90
N ASP A 31 -13.05 2.56 -8.71
CA ASP A 31 -12.66 3.19 -9.98
C ASP A 31 -11.56 4.22 -9.72
N ASP A 32 -10.47 4.09 -10.48
CA ASP A 32 -9.29 4.94 -10.34
C ASP A 32 -9.50 6.26 -11.09
N ASP A 33 -10.33 7.12 -10.49
CA ASP A 33 -10.70 8.43 -11.05
C ASP A 33 -9.66 9.52 -10.79
N PHE A 34 -8.53 9.18 -10.15
CA PHE A 34 -7.51 10.15 -9.79
C PHE A 34 -6.90 10.77 -11.06
N LYS A 35 -6.95 12.11 -11.14
CA LYS A 35 -6.42 12.83 -12.29
C LYS A 35 -4.91 12.92 -12.21
N ARG A 36 -4.28 12.31 -13.22
CA ARG A 36 -2.86 12.14 -13.36
C ARG A 36 -2.32 13.01 -14.49
N GLU A 37 -1.10 13.54 -14.37
CA GLU A 37 -0.42 14.24 -15.47
C GLU A 37 0.09 13.26 -16.55
N ARG A 38 -0.86 12.72 -17.31
CA ARG A 38 -0.67 11.77 -18.41
C ARG A 38 -0.86 12.51 -19.71
N SER A 39 0.15 12.45 -20.57
CA SER A 39 0.17 13.23 -21.80
C SER A 39 -0.43 12.48 -22.99
N GLY A 40 -0.63 11.16 -22.86
CA GLY A 40 -0.98 10.25 -23.94
C GLY A 40 0.13 10.13 -25.00
N ARG A 41 1.36 10.58 -24.69
CA ARG A 41 2.45 10.71 -25.67
C ARG A 41 3.76 10.11 -25.17
N GLY A 42 4.22 9.10 -25.89
CA GLY A 42 5.48 8.40 -25.65
C GLY A 42 5.43 7.48 -24.42
N ASN A 43 6.57 6.85 -24.12
CA ASN A 43 6.70 5.85 -23.04
C ASN A 43 6.68 6.43 -21.61
N ARG A 44 6.55 7.75 -21.45
CA ARG A 44 6.65 8.40 -20.13
C ARG A 44 5.48 8.06 -19.22
N ASP A 45 4.29 7.89 -19.78
CA ASP A 45 3.10 7.58 -18.99
C ASP A 45 3.20 6.14 -18.43
N GLU A 46 3.60 5.17 -19.27
CA GLU A 46 3.86 3.78 -18.86
C GLU A 46 4.93 3.69 -17.75
N LEU A 47 6.01 4.45 -17.88
CA LEU A 47 7.06 4.51 -16.86
C LEU A 47 6.55 5.09 -15.54
N LYS A 48 5.71 6.13 -15.57
CA LYS A 48 5.11 6.72 -14.37
C LYS A 48 4.13 5.77 -13.70
N ASP A 49 3.25 5.16 -14.49
CA ASP A 49 2.24 4.24 -13.98
C ASP A 49 2.89 2.99 -13.35
N GLY A 50 4.03 2.54 -13.88
CA GLY A 50 4.83 1.46 -13.29
C GLY A 50 5.45 1.78 -11.92
N LEU A 51 5.53 3.06 -11.52
CA LEU A 51 6.05 3.50 -10.22
C LEU A 51 4.96 3.65 -9.15
N GLU A 52 3.69 3.73 -9.53
CA GLU A 52 2.60 3.92 -8.57
C GLU A 52 2.41 2.68 -7.69
N GLY A 53 2.07 2.91 -6.41
CA GLY A 53 1.93 1.86 -5.40
C GLY A 53 3.24 1.18 -4.98
N LYS A 54 4.38 1.55 -5.58
CA LYS A 54 5.71 1.09 -5.14
C LYS A 54 6.21 1.93 -3.98
N ALA A 55 7.12 1.36 -3.19
CA ALA A 55 7.80 2.12 -2.16
C ALA A 55 8.60 3.26 -2.80
N PRO A 56 8.54 4.49 -2.26
CA PRO A 56 9.33 5.58 -2.78
C PRO A 56 10.83 5.28 -2.60
N PRO A 57 11.69 5.69 -3.55
CA PRO A 57 13.13 5.55 -3.41
C PRO A 57 13.65 6.27 -2.15
N ALA A 58 14.72 5.75 -1.55
CA ALA A 58 15.38 6.43 -0.45
C ALA A 58 15.93 7.78 -0.90
N LEU A 59 15.69 8.84 -0.12
CA LEU A 59 16.24 10.16 -0.39
C LEU A 59 17.75 10.16 -0.14
N GLN A 60 18.50 10.49 -1.20
CA GLN A 60 19.94 10.69 -1.13
C GLN A 60 20.21 12.19 -1.25
N VAL A 61 20.50 12.83 -0.12
CA VAL A 61 20.77 14.27 -0.05
C VAL A 61 22.08 14.52 0.68
N THR A 62 22.81 15.56 0.30
CA THR A 62 24.06 15.96 0.95
C THR A 62 23.83 16.74 2.24
N GLY A 63 22.66 17.35 2.38
CA GLY A 63 22.28 18.10 3.56
C GLY A 63 20.79 18.46 3.55
N TRP A 64 20.28 18.79 4.72
CA TRP A 64 18.92 19.29 4.90
C TRP A 64 18.95 20.78 5.18
N MET A 65 18.03 21.52 4.57
CA MET A 65 17.82 22.93 4.85
C MET A 65 16.68 23.09 5.86
N ASN A 66 16.83 24.03 6.80
CA ASN A 66 15.81 24.38 7.79
C ASN A 66 15.29 23.19 8.64
N ALA A 67 16.07 22.11 8.77
CA ALA A 67 15.75 20.96 9.61
C ALA A 67 16.77 20.88 10.77
N PRO A 68 16.51 21.52 11.92
CA PRO A 68 17.43 21.47 13.05
C PRO A 68 17.56 20.04 13.59
N GLY A 69 18.77 19.47 13.50
CA GLY A 69 19.09 18.13 13.99
C GLY A 69 19.40 17.13 12.89
N LYS A 70 19.00 15.86 13.10
CA LYS A 70 19.14 14.79 12.12
C LYS A 70 18.05 14.97 11.06
N GLY A 71 18.44 15.08 9.79
CA GLY A 71 17.51 15.16 8.67
C GLY A 71 16.44 14.07 8.66
N HIS A 72 15.35 14.29 7.94
CA HIS A 72 14.20 13.38 7.93
C HIS A 72 14.29 12.32 6.83
N GLY A 73 14.14 11.04 7.18
CA GLY A 73 13.89 10.00 6.19
C GLY A 73 12.41 9.94 5.82
N LEU A 74 12.08 9.40 4.64
CA LEU A 74 10.67 9.14 4.27
C LEU A 74 9.99 8.17 5.25
N SER A 75 10.76 7.29 5.90
CA SER A 75 10.28 6.40 6.96
C SER A 75 9.68 7.13 8.15
N ASP A 76 10.20 8.32 8.47
CA ASP A 76 9.79 9.12 9.62
C ASP A 76 8.42 9.79 9.37
N LEU A 77 7.98 9.80 8.11
CA LEU A 77 6.73 10.42 7.65
C LEU A 77 5.62 9.40 7.36
N LYS A 78 5.79 8.13 7.73
CA LYS A 78 4.76 7.11 7.55
C LYS A 78 3.44 7.53 8.21
N GLY A 79 2.33 7.29 7.50
CA GLY A 79 0.99 7.71 7.92
C GLY A 79 0.63 9.16 7.52
N LYS A 80 1.52 9.87 6.82
CA LYS A 80 1.25 11.19 6.24
C LYS A 80 1.25 11.11 4.72
N VAL A 81 0.49 12.01 4.08
CA VAL A 81 0.65 12.32 2.66
C VAL A 81 1.84 13.28 2.53
N VAL A 82 2.82 12.92 1.70
CA VAL A 82 4.05 13.68 1.50
C VAL A 82 4.13 14.09 0.03
N VAL A 83 4.30 15.39 -0.22
CA VAL A 83 4.58 15.94 -1.55
C VAL A 83 6.05 16.32 -1.61
N LEU A 84 6.76 15.84 -2.64
CA LEU A 84 8.15 16.18 -2.90
C LEU A 84 8.21 17.13 -4.10
N ASP A 85 8.83 18.29 -3.92
CA ASP A 85 9.02 19.29 -4.96
C ASP A 85 10.52 19.47 -5.24
N PHE A 86 10.90 19.35 -6.51
CA PHE A 86 12.29 19.46 -6.97
C PHE A 86 12.46 20.79 -7.69
N TRP A 87 13.16 21.72 -7.04
CA TRP A 87 13.38 23.06 -7.55
C TRP A 87 14.88 23.43 -7.53
N GLY A 88 15.26 24.45 -8.29
CA GLY A 88 16.63 24.95 -8.37
C GLY A 88 16.64 26.47 -8.50
N VAL A 89 17.79 27.06 -8.17
CA VAL A 89 18.08 28.47 -8.46
C VAL A 89 18.90 28.55 -9.75
N TRP A 90 18.66 29.61 -10.52
CA TRP A 90 19.39 29.95 -11.75
C TRP A 90 20.72 30.64 -11.45
#